data_AF-A0A2M9JMQ7-F1
#
_entry.id   AF-A0A2M9JMQ7-F1
#
_cell.length_a   1.000
_cell.length_b   1.000
_cell.length_c   1.000
_cell.angle_alpha   90.00
_cell.angle_beta   90.00
_cell.angle_gamma   90.00
#
_symmetry.space_group_name_H-M   'P 1'
#
loop_
_entity.id
_entity.type
_entity.pdbx_description
1 polymer ?
#
loop_
_entity_poly.entity_id
_entity_poly.type
_entity_poly.pdbx_seq_one_letter_code
_entity_poly.pdbx_strand_id
1 'polypeptide(L)'
;MNTTMAITLIGMVSIAVVGVSGRRPRSGELGEWTVGKRKFSTFTTWFLQAGEAFTTFSFLGLAGIAFGGGVAAAFALCYLAINFVLQYFTAPRMRELGRRGGYLTQADFFTDRYRSPLLGKVVAVVGAVFLLPYLQLQITGLGMIVQLATGSRTGGNLSMVLATVLTVGFVLWSGIRGIARVAYLKDALMIVGLVVLFIGVTVSVKGGIGGLFETVRDSHPQLLTLNQEGYDATFFVTAVIISGIGGGLGTMAHLWPPVLAAGSGRALRKNAVWLPLYQIALGIPVIVGFAGILLVKPGSPANSVALTLAGQTLPGWLVGVVAVAAASAAMVPSAAIVVGISSLLSRNLLSARNERTQLRTNHLCVVAAAALALVLGLTRPGLLSDLLLLTYGGLTQLAPAIVMGLAKKVRLDAVPALLGILTGVGVLIWLTFGGVDVGTVDTGLIALAPNLVVTAVAQLVVRSRSLAAVPAEVN
;
A
#
# COMPACT_ATOMS: atom_id res chain seq x y z
N MET A 1 9.72 27.12 -20.28
CA MET A 1 9.16 25.85 -19.73
C MET A 1 9.75 24.71 -20.52
N ASN A 2 10.55 23.83 -19.91
CA ASN A 2 11.14 22.67 -20.62
C ASN A 2 10.01 21.72 -21.08
N THR A 3 10.17 21.05 -22.22
CA THR A 3 9.18 20.13 -22.81
C THR A 3 8.71 19.06 -21.81
N THR A 4 9.64 18.56 -20.97
CA THR A 4 9.34 17.67 -19.84
C THR A 4 8.30 18.29 -18.91
N MET A 5 8.52 19.51 -18.45
CA MET A 5 7.63 20.21 -17.51
C MET A 5 6.27 20.49 -18.13
N ALA A 6 6.21 20.86 -19.41
CA ALA A 6 4.95 21.09 -20.12
C ALA A 6 4.10 19.83 -20.16
N ILE A 7 4.68 18.69 -20.58
CA ILE A 7 3.96 17.42 -20.68
C ILE A 7 3.55 16.92 -19.31
N THR A 8 4.42 17.03 -18.30
CA THR A 8 4.09 16.65 -16.92
C THR A 8 2.90 17.44 -16.40
N LEU A 9 2.90 18.77 -16.55
CA LEU A 9 1.80 19.62 -16.09
C LEU A 9 0.50 19.32 -16.84
N ILE A 10 0.54 19.20 -18.17
CA ILE A 10 -0.63 18.86 -18.97
C ILE A 10 -1.19 17.51 -18.53
N GLY A 11 -0.35 16.48 -18.39
CA GLY A 11 -0.78 15.15 -17.97
C GLY A 11 -1.37 15.13 -16.56
N MET A 12 -0.75 15.84 -15.60
CA MET A 12 -1.29 15.97 -14.24
C MET A 12 -2.65 16.69 -14.23
N VAL A 13 -2.80 17.76 -15.02
CA VAL A 13 -4.08 18.45 -15.18
C VAL A 13 -5.12 17.53 -15.84
N SER A 14 -4.76 16.77 -16.88
CA SER A 14 -5.66 15.81 -17.52
C SER A 14 -6.15 14.75 -16.53
N ILE A 15 -5.25 14.20 -15.70
CA ILE A 15 -5.61 13.24 -14.65
C ILE A 15 -6.59 13.87 -13.64
N ALA A 16 -6.31 15.10 -13.19
CA ALA A 16 -7.18 15.82 -12.28
C ALA A 16 -8.56 16.09 -12.89
N VAL A 17 -8.61 16.52 -14.15
CA VAL A 17 -9.86 16.77 -14.90
C VAL A 17 -10.68 15.49 -15.05
N VAL A 18 -10.06 14.36 -15.42
CA VAL A 18 -10.75 13.06 -15.49
C VAL A 18 -11.27 12.62 -14.11
N GLY A 19 -10.53 12.93 -13.05
CA GLY A 19 -10.96 12.66 -11.69
C GLY A 19 -12.18 13.46 -11.24
N VAL A 20 -12.31 14.71 -11.70
CA VAL A 20 -13.34 15.66 -11.29
C VAL A 20 -14.56 15.66 -12.22
N SER A 21 -14.40 15.27 -13.50
CA SER A 21 -15.46 15.23 -14.53
C SER A 21 -16.56 14.20 -14.25
N GLY A 22 -16.34 13.33 -13.28
CA GLY A 22 -17.28 12.35 -12.83
C GLY A 22 -18.49 12.93 -12.09
N ARG A 23 -19.67 12.30 -12.24
CA ARG A 23 -20.83 12.58 -11.37
C ARG A 23 -20.42 12.51 -9.89
N ARG A 24 -20.58 13.63 -9.19
CA ARG A 24 -20.37 13.75 -7.75
C ARG A 24 -21.27 12.73 -7.03
N PRO A 25 -20.78 12.03 -5.99
CA PRO A 25 -21.64 11.24 -5.12
C PRO A 25 -22.83 12.09 -4.66
N ARG A 26 -24.04 11.51 -4.59
CA ARG A 26 -25.19 12.23 -4.02
C ARG A 26 -24.81 12.68 -2.60
N SER A 27 -24.93 13.97 -2.35
CA SER A 27 -24.47 14.61 -1.12
C SER A 27 -25.21 14.06 0.10
N GLY A 28 -24.52 13.28 0.94
CA GLY A 28 -25.03 12.91 2.26
C GLY A 28 -24.49 11.60 2.81
N GLU A 29 -24.40 10.54 1.99
CA GLU A 29 -24.18 9.18 2.50
C GLU A 29 -22.70 8.77 2.46
N LEU A 30 -22.09 8.54 3.65
CA LEU A 30 -20.72 8.01 3.76
C LEU A 30 -20.57 6.66 3.03
N GLY A 31 -21.61 5.82 3.03
CA GLY A 31 -21.59 4.54 2.32
C GLY A 31 -21.48 4.68 0.80
N GLU A 32 -22.10 5.71 0.21
CA GLU A 32 -21.92 5.99 -1.23
C GLU A 32 -20.50 6.49 -1.52
N TRP A 33 -19.93 7.32 -0.64
CA TRP A 33 -18.59 7.88 -0.78
C TRP A 33 -17.48 6.82 -0.61
N THR A 34 -17.60 5.93 0.39
CA THR A 34 -16.58 4.93 0.72
C THR A 34 -16.69 3.65 -0.10
N VAL A 35 -17.89 3.11 -0.37
CA VAL A 35 -18.05 1.80 -1.06
C VAL A 35 -18.94 1.85 -2.31
N GLY A 36 -19.34 3.04 -2.78
CA GLY A 36 -19.97 3.20 -4.09
C GLY A 36 -21.30 2.47 -4.29
N LYS A 37 -22.01 2.13 -3.20
CA LYS A 37 -23.21 1.25 -3.16
C LYS A 37 -22.96 -0.23 -3.47
N ARG A 38 -21.70 -0.69 -3.48
CA ARG A 38 -21.32 -2.11 -3.66
C ARG A 38 -21.78 -2.73 -4.98
N LYS A 39 -21.81 -1.92 -6.05
CA LYS A 39 -22.30 -2.30 -7.38
C LYS A 39 -21.21 -2.25 -8.46
N PHE A 40 -19.93 -2.28 -8.09
CA PHE A 40 -18.87 -2.26 -9.09
C PHE A 40 -18.85 -3.56 -9.92
N SER A 41 -18.73 -3.39 -11.23
CA SER A 41 -18.58 -4.50 -12.16
C SER A 41 -17.24 -5.19 -11.94
N THR A 42 -17.09 -6.42 -12.44
CA THR A 42 -15.82 -7.16 -12.37
C THR A 42 -14.66 -6.34 -12.96
N PHE A 43 -14.89 -5.65 -14.07
CA PHE A 43 -13.90 -4.82 -14.74
C PHE A 43 -13.49 -3.61 -13.89
N THR A 44 -14.46 -2.88 -13.33
CA THR A 44 -14.16 -1.77 -12.40
C THR A 44 -13.43 -2.23 -11.16
N THR A 45 -13.84 -3.35 -10.57
CA THR A 45 -13.14 -3.94 -9.42
C THR A 45 -11.73 -4.39 -9.80
N TRP A 46 -11.51 -4.84 -11.04
CA TRP A 46 -10.18 -5.28 -11.47
C TRP A 46 -9.23 -4.10 -11.55
N PHE A 47 -9.57 -3.04 -12.28
CA PHE A 47 -8.74 -1.82 -12.34
C PHE A 47 -8.58 -1.14 -11.00
N LEU A 48 -9.62 -1.14 -10.16
CA LEU A 48 -9.49 -0.57 -8.82
C LEU A 48 -8.47 -1.37 -7.98
N GLN A 49 -8.50 -2.70 -8.02
CA GLN A 49 -7.53 -3.52 -7.28
C GLN A 49 -6.14 -3.54 -7.91
N ALA A 50 -6.06 -3.53 -9.24
CA ALA A 50 -4.81 -3.47 -9.99
C ALA A 50 -4.11 -2.11 -9.76
N GLY A 51 -4.91 -1.04 -9.67
CA GLY A 51 -4.47 0.29 -9.31
C GLY A 51 -3.74 0.36 -7.97
N GLU A 52 -4.15 -0.47 -6.99
CA GLU A 52 -3.48 -0.58 -5.68
C GLU A 52 -2.15 -1.36 -5.74
N ALA A 53 -1.92 -2.17 -6.78
CA ALA A 53 -0.66 -2.90 -6.97
C ALA A 53 0.40 -2.03 -7.66
N PHE A 54 -0.02 -1.06 -8.48
CA PHE A 54 0.86 -0.10 -9.17
C PHE A 54 0.93 1.22 -8.42
N THR A 55 1.94 1.32 -7.55
CA THR A 55 2.16 2.46 -6.68
C THR A 55 3.52 3.10 -6.87
N THR A 56 3.78 4.19 -6.15
CA THR A 56 5.13 4.77 -6.05
C THR A 56 6.18 3.73 -5.68
N PHE A 57 5.88 2.80 -4.76
CA PHE A 57 6.82 1.75 -4.39
C PHE A 57 7.15 0.87 -5.60
N SER A 58 6.12 0.44 -6.33
CA SER A 58 6.27 -0.43 -7.49
C SER A 58 7.18 0.17 -8.56
N PHE A 59 7.16 1.49 -8.73
CA PHE A 59 7.96 2.19 -9.74
C PHE A 59 9.33 2.65 -9.20
N LEU A 60 9.37 3.40 -8.09
CA LEU A 60 10.57 4.03 -7.54
C LEU A 60 11.25 3.15 -6.50
N GLY A 61 10.48 2.60 -5.56
CA GLY A 61 11.01 1.78 -4.46
C GLY A 61 11.64 0.48 -4.94
N LEU A 62 10.97 -0.24 -5.84
CA LEU A 62 11.45 -1.52 -6.35
C LEU A 62 12.73 -1.38 -7.19
N ALA A 63 12.82 -0.32 -8.01
CA ALA A 63 14.05 0.02 -8.71
C ALA A 63 15.19 0.39 -7.75
N GLY A 64 14.87 1.09 -6.65
CA GLY A 64 15.83 1.42 -5.60
C GLY A 64 16.38 0.18 -4.88
N ILE A 65 15.52 -0.78 -4.55
CA ILE A 65 15.96 -2.06 -3.95
C ILE A 65 16.82 -2.84 -4.95
N ALA A 66 16.48 -2.87 -6.23
CA ALA A 66 17.30 -3.56 -7.23
C ALA A 66 18.67 -2.87 -7.43
N PHE A 67 18.73 -1.55 -7.33
CA PHE A 67 19.98 -0.79 -7.41
C PHE A 67 20.92 -1.05 -6.22
N GLY A 68 20.38 -1.16 -5.00
CA GLY A 68 21.20 -1.38 -3.79
C GLY A 68 21.41 -2.85 -3.42
N GLY A 69 20.40 -3.69 -3.67
CA GLY A 69 20.30 -5.08 -3.22
C GLY A 69 20.22 -6.12 -4.34
N GLY A 70 20.23 -5.68 -5.61
CA GLY A 70 20.22 -6.58 -6.76
C GLY A 70 18.99 -7.50 -6.80
N VAL A 71 19.22 -8.81 -6.87
CA VAL A 71 18.17 -9.83 -7.01
C VAL A 71 17.21 -9.88 -5.82
N ALA A 72 17.61 -9.32 -4.67
CA ALA A 72 16.73 -9.23 -3.50
C ALA A 72 15.42 -8.49 -3.79
N ALA A 73 15.40 -7.59 -4.78
CA ALA A 73 14.18 -6.93 -5.25
C ALA A 73 13.08 -7.90 -5.73
N ALA A 74 13.45 -9.10 -6.18
CA ALA A 74 12.50 -10.13 -6.60
C ALA A 74 11.57 -10.61 -5.48
N PHE A 75 11.85 -10.27 -4.21
CA PHE A 75 10.95 -10.54 -3.08
C PHE A 75 9.54 -9.99 -3.37
N ALA A 76 9.45 -8.86 -4.09
CA ALA A 76 8.19 -8.24 -4.47
C ALA A 76 7.31 -9.15 -5.33
N LEU A 77 7.93 -9.87 -6.28
CA LEU A 77 7.24 -10.80 -7.15
C LEU A 77 6.72 -12.01 -6.36
N CYS A 78 7.52 -12.49 -5.40
CA CYS A 78 7.15 -13.61 -4.54
C CYS A 78 5.96 -13.27 -3.64
N TYR A 79 6.03 -12.17 -2.88
CA TYR A 79 4.97 -11.85 -1.91
C TYR A 79 3.67 -11.45 -2.58
N LEU A 80 3.72 -10.76 -3.74
CA LEU A 80 2.51 -10.40 -4.48
C LEU A 80 1.80 -11.64 -5.03
N ALA A 81 2.55 -12.68 -5.44
CA ALA A 81 1.95 -13.94 -5.87
C ALA A 81 1.19 -14.61 -4.69
N ILE A 82 1.82 -14.65 -3.51
CA ILE A 82 1.19 -15.13 -2.27
C ILE A 82 -0.07 -14.31 -1.95
N ASN A 83 0.00 -12.98 -2.07
CA ASN A 83 -1.13 -12.08 -1.82
C ASN A 83 -2.35 -12.45 -2.66
N PHE A 84 -2.17 -12.66 -3.97
CA PHE A 84 -3.29 -12.98 -4.85
C PHE A 84 -3.90 -14.35 -4.54
N VAL A 85 -3.07 -15.34 -4.22
CA VAL A 85 -3.56 -16.67 -3.79
C VAL A 85 -4.40 -16.54 -2.52
N LEU A 86 -3.92 -15.82 -1.50
CA LEU A 86 -4.67 -15.63 -0.26
C LEU A 86 -5.94 -14.79 -0.48
N GLN A 87 -5.86 -13.71 -1.26
CA GLN A 87 -7.00 -12.84 -1.59
C GLN A 87 -8.10 -13.56 -2.37
N TYR A 88 -7.76 -14.58 -3.17
CA TYR A 88 -8.75 -15.44 -3.83
C TYR A 88 -9.73 -16.06 -2.81
N PHE A 89 -9.26 -16.35 -1.59
CA PHE A 89 -10.08 -16.92 -0.52
C PHE A 89 -10.61 -15.85 0.45
N THR A 90 -9.77 -14.89 0.87
CA THR A 90 -10.12 -13.92 1.91
C THR A 90 -11.05 -12.82 1.39
N ALA A 91 -10.79 -12.24 0.22
CA ALA A 91 -11.54 -11.09 -0.29
C ALA A 91 -13.04 -11.37 -0.52
N PRO A 92 -13.47 -12.51 -1.14
CA PRO A 92 -14.89 -12.84 -1.27
C PRO A 92 -15.59 -12.97 0.09
N ARG A 93 -14.88 -13.48 1.10
CA ARG A 93 -15.41 -13.67 2.45
C ARG A 93 -15.55 -12.34 3.18
N MET A 94 -14.56 -11.46 3.10
CA MET A 94 -14.61 -10.09 3.62
C MET A 94 -15.80 -9.34 3.03
N ARG A 95 -15.97 -9.42 1.71
CA ARG A 95 -17.09 -8.81 1.00
C ARG A 95 -18.44 -9.33 1.47
N GLU A 96 -18.62 -10.64 1.60
CA GLU A 96 -19.90 -11.20 2.01
C GLU A 96 -20.27 -10.83 3.46
N LEU A 97 -19.30 -10.85 4.36
CA LEU A 97 -19.49 -10.37 5.74
C LEU A 97 -19.84 -8.88 5.76
N GLY A 98 -19.09 -8.06 5.02
CA GLY A 98 -19.38 -6.64 4.94
C GLY A 98 -20.71 -6.31 4.29
N ARG A 99 -21.16 -7.10 3.32
CA ARG A 99 -22.49 -6.98 2.73
C ARG A 99 -23.59 -7.19 3.78
N ARG A 100 -23.48 -8.27 4.57
CA ARG A 100 -24.45 -8.64 5.61
C ARG A 100 -24.44 -7.66 6.79
N GLY A 101 -23.25 -7.28 7.27
CA GLY A 101 -23.07 -6.44 8.45
C GLY A 101 -22.95 -4.94 8.17
N GLY A 102 -23.14 -4.50 6.91
CA GLY A 102 -23.10 -3.07 6.59
C GLY A 102 -21.73 -2.41 6.73
N TYR A 103 -20.62 -3.16 6.64
CA TYR A 103 -19.27 -2.64 6.84
C TYR A 103 -18.88 -1.63 5.76
N LEU A 104 -18.23 -0.55 6.18
CA LEU A 104 -17.49 0.38 5.34
C LEU A 104 -15.98 0.31 5.60
N THR A 105 -15.57 -0.16 6.78
CA THR A 105 -14.16 -0.22 7.20
C THR A 105 -13.77 -1.61 7.68
N GLN A 106 -12.46 -1.84 7.77
CA GLN A 106 -11.90 -3.02 8.45
C GLN A 106 -12.32 -3.07 9.93
N ALA A 107 -12.35 -1.93 10.62
CA ALA A 107 -12.72 -1.87 12.03
C ALA A 107 -14.17 -2.26 12.32
N ASP A 108 -15.10 -2.07 11.36
CA ASP A 108 -16.47 -2.57 11.47
C ASP A 108 -16.50 -4.11 11.53
N PHE A 109 -15.65 -4.77 10.75
CA PHE A 109 -15.53 -6.23 10.77
C PHE A 109 -15.10 -6.72 12.15
N PHE A 110 -14.14 -6.05 12.79
CA PHE A 110 -13.72 -6.43 14.14
C PHE A 110 -14.82 -6.19 15.17
N THR A 111 -15.49 -5.03 15.10
CA THR A 111 -16.62 -4.69 15.98
C THR A 111 -17.71 -5.75 15.93
N ASP A 112 -18.16 -6.13 14.73
CA ASP A 112 -19.23 -7.10 14.56
C ASP A 112 -18.79 -8.53 14.90
N ARG A 113 -17.68 -8.99 14.31
CA ARG A 113 -17.28 -10.41 14.41
C ARG A 113 -16.86 -10.82 15.81
N TYR A 114 -16.28 -9.90 16.56
CA TYR A 114 -15.87 -10.10 17.95
C TYR A 114 -16.85 -9.50 18.97
N ARG A 115 -17.94 -8.86 18.51
CA ARG A 115 -18.93 -8.17 19.35
C ARG A 115 -18.28 -7.20 20.35
N SER A 116 -17.22 -6.51 19.93
CA SER A 116 -16.41 -5.64 20.79
C SER A 116 -16.13 -4.29 20.13
N PRO A 117 -16.85 -3.22 20.53
CA PRO A 117 -16.58 -1.87 20.06
C PRO A 117 -15.16 -1.39 20.39
N LEU A 118 -14.60 -1.82 21.52
CA LEU A 118 -13.23 -1.48 21.91
C LEU A 118 -12.21 -2.05 20.93
N LEU A 119 -12.36 -3.33 20.54
CA LEU A 119 -11.47 -3.95 19.56
C LEU A 119 -11.55 -3.23 18.21
N GLY A 120 -12.76 -2.87 17.77
CA GLY A 120 -12.96 -2.05 16.57
C GLY A 120 -12.23 -0.70 16.63
N LYS A 121 -12.32 0.03 17.76
CA LYS A 121 -11.61 1.31 17.96
C LYS A 121 -10.10 1.16 17.91
N VAL A 122 -9.54 0.14 18.58
CA VAL A 122 -8.10 -0.11 18.60
C VAL A 122 -7.60 -0.46 17.20
N VAL A 123 -8.33 -1.30 16.47
CA VAL A 123 -8.02 -1.62 15.06
C VAL A 123 -8.09 -0.38 14.18
N ALA A 124 -9.05 0.52 14.41
CA ALA A 124 -9.13 1.77 13.66
C ALA A 124 -7.92 2.67 13.89
N VAL A 125 -7.44 2.78 15.14
CA VAL A 125 -6.23 3.54 15.48
C VAL A 125 -4.98 2.89 14.87
N VAL A 126 -4.78 1.59 15.07
CA VAL A 126 -3.65 0.84 14.50
C VAL A 126 -3.64 0.96 12.97
N GLY A 127 -4.80 0.74 12.34
CA GLY A 127 -5.00 0.87 10.90
C GLY A 127 -4.67 2.28 10.38
N ALA A 128 -5.13 3.32 11.06
CA ALA A 128 -4.87 4.71 10.67
C ALA A 128 -3.38 5.07 10.82
N VAL A 129 -2.77 4.71 11.96
CA VAL A 129 -1.37 5.06 12.27
C VAL A 129 -0.40 4.37 11.32
N PHE A 130 -0.53 3.06 11.12
CA PHE A 130 0.41 2.31 10.27
C PHE A 130 0.18 2.49 8.77
N LEU A 131 -0.92 3.13 8.35
CA LEU A 131 -1.08 3.60 6.97
C LEU A 131 -0.41 4.95 6.71
N LEU A 132 -0.04 5.72 7.74
CA LEU A 132 0.64 7.01 7.55
C LEU A 132 2.02 6.88 6.88
N PRO A 133 2.90 5.93 7.25
CA PRO A 133 4.17 5.73 6.53
C PRO A 133 3.94 5.40 5.06
N TYR A 134 2.91 4.62 4.74
CA TYR A 134 2.59 4.31 3.35
C TYR A 134 2.05 5.53 2.60
N LEU A 135 1.25 6.38 3.23
CA LEU A 135 0.82 7.64 2.63
C LEU A 135 2.01 8.60 2.42
N GLN A 136 2.90 8.70 3.41
CA GLN A 136 4.13 9.47 3.33
C GLN A 136 4.96 9.03 2.13
N LEU A 137 5.16 7.72 1.95
CA LEU A 137 5.87 7.13 0.82
C LEU A 137 5.34 7.68 -0.51
N GLN A 138 4.02 7.70 -0.70
CA GLN A 138 3.43 8.18 -1.96
C GLN A 138 3.67 9.69 -2.18
N ILE A 139 3.53 10.51 -1.11
CA ILE A 139 3.74 11.96 -1.19
C ILE A 139 5.21 12.28 -1.50
N THR A 140 6.16 11.59 -0.87
CA THR A 140 7.59 11.71 -1.15
C THR A 140 7.91 11.32 -2.59
N GLY A 141 7.30 10.25 -3.09
CA GLY A 141 7.35 9.84 -4.49
C GLY A 141 7.00 10.97 -5.47
N LEU A 142 5.85 11.59 -5.22
CA LEU A 142 5.35 12.68 -6.05
C LEU A 142 6.27 13.92 -6.02
N GLY A 143 6.87 14.22 -4.86
CA GLY A 143 7.91 15.24 -4.73
C GLY A 143 9.12 14.98 -5.63
N MET A 144 9.63 13.74 -5.64
CA MET A 144 10.77 13.35 -6.47
C MET A 144 10.46 13.44 -7.97
N ILE A 145 9.26 13.06 -8.38
CA ILE A 145 8.82 13.11 -9.78
C ILE A 145 8.76 14.56 -10.30
N VAL A 146 8.24 15.48 -9.50
CA VAL A 146 8.21 16.89 -9.92
C VAL A 146 9.58 17.55 -9.81
N GLN A 147 10.42 17.13 -8.86
CA GLN A 147 11.82 17.55 -8.82
C GLN A 147 12.55 17.16 -10.12
N LEU A 148 12.30 15.96 -10.66
CA LEU A 148 12.82 15.56 -11.97
C LEU A 148 12.30 16.49 -13.09
N ALA A 149 11.01 16.78 -13.11
CA ALA A 149 10.41 17.60 -14.17
C ALA A 149 10.86 19.08 -14.13
N THR A 150 11.17 19.61 -12.94
CA THR A 150 11.49 21.03 -12.73
C THR A 150 12.99 21.31 -12.56
N GLY A 151 13.79 20.30 -12.21
CA GLY A 151 15.21 20.46 -11.88
C GLY A 151 15.50 21.20 -10.57
N SER A 152 14.48 21.52 -9.76
CA SER A 152 14.63 22.35 -8.55
C SER A 152 14.22 21.58 -7.28
N ARG A 153 15.09 21.57 -6.27
CA ARG A 153 14.79 20.98 -4.95
C ARG A 153 13.74 21.77 -4.19
N THR A 154 13.77 23.11 -4.27
CA THR A 154 12.69 23.98 -3.78
C THR A 154 11.39 23.70 -4.53
N GLY A 155 11.50 23.40 -5.83
CA GLY A 155 10.41 22.86 -6.64
C GLY A 155 9.86 21.57 -6.03
N GLY A 156 10.69 20.62 -5.63
CA GLY A 156 10.28 19.36 -4.97
C GLY A 156 9.40 19.56 -3.73
N ASN A 157 9.82 20.40 -2.77
CA ASN A 157 9.05 20.65 -1.54
C ASN A 157 7.70 21.33 -1.83
N LEU A 158 7.71 22.39 -2.65
CA LEU A 158 6.47 23.06 -3.07
C LEU A 158 5.55 22.08 -3.82
N SER A 159 6.13 21.17 -4.58
CA SER A 159 5.39 20.17 -5.34
C SER A 159 4.76 19.12 -4.44
N MET A 160 5.43 18.67 -3.37
CA MET A 160 4.80 17.81 -2.36
C MET A 160 3.58 18.49 -1.74
N VAL A 161 3.66 19.79 -1.44
CA VAL A 161 2.53 20.58 -0.93
C VAL A 161 1.40 20.64 -1.96
N LEU A 162 1.69 21.08 -3.19
CA LEU A 162 0.68 21.20 -4.26
C LEU A 162 0.04 19.85 -4.59
N ALA A 163 0.84 18.80 -4.69
CA ALA A 163 0.38 17.43 -4.90
C ALA A 163 -0.56 16.93 -3.79
N THR A 164 -0.22 17.22 -2.54
CA THR A 164 -1.06 16.88 -1.39
C THR A 164 -2.38 17.63 -1.47
N VAL A 165 -2.35 18.93 -1.78
CA VAL A 165 -3.57 19.75 -1.97
C VAL A 165 -4.43 19.20 -3.11
N LEU A 166 -3.85 18.85 -4.25
CA LEU A 166 -4.56 18.27 -5.39
C LEU A 166 -5.17 16.91 -5.05
N THR A 167 -4.41 16.06 -4.36
CA THR A 167 -4.88 14.73 -3.91
C THR A 167 -6.05 14.87 -2.93
N VAL A 168 -5.95 15.78 -1.96
CA VAL A 168 -7.04 16.10 -1.02
C VAL A 168 -8.26 16.61 -1.78
N GLY A 169 -8.09 17.60 -2.66
CA GLY A 169 -9.19 18.13 -3.47
C GLY A 169 -9.90 17.04 -4.29
N PHE A 170 -9.11 16.16 -4.92
CA PHE A 170 -9.62 15.00 -5.66
C PHE A 170 -10.39 14.01 -4.77
N VAL A 171 -9.84 13.64 -3.60
CA VAL A 171 -10.48 12.70 -2.67
C VAL A 171 -11.81 13.27 -2.14
N LEU A 172 -11.80 14.53 -1.70
CA LEU A 172 -12.98 15.22 -1.18
C LEU A 172 -14.09 15.34 -2.24
N TRP A 173 -13.72 15.54 -3.50
CA TRP A 173 -14.69 15.68 -4.60
C TRP A 173 -15.26 14.33 -5.06
N SER A 174 -14.41 13.32 -5.19
CA SER A 174 -14.68 12.20 -6.10
C SER A 174 -15.07 10.88 -5.39
N GLY A 175 -14.63 10.68 -4.14
CA GLY A 175 -14.81 9.43 -3.40
C GLY A 175 -14.34 8.19 -4.16
N ILE A 176 -14.77 6.99 -3.76
CA ILE A 176 -14.28 5.74 -4.37
C ILE A 176 -14.62 5.59 -5.86
N ARG A 177 -15.71 6.22 -6.34
CA ARG A 177 -16.07 6.20 -7.77
C ARG A 177 -15.11 7.01 -8.62
N GLY A 178 -14.63 8.14 -8.10
CA GLY A 178 -13.58 8.91 -8.76
C GLY A 178 -12.30 8.12 -8.86
N ILE A 179 -11.87 7.53 -7.74
CA ILE A 179 -10.67 6.67 -7.66
C ILE A 179 -10.75 5.56 -8.71
N ALA A 180 -11.88 4.87 -8.80
CA ALA A 180 -12.07 3.80 -9.79
C ALA A 180 -12.03 4.29 -11.25
N ARG A 181 -12.46 5.52 -11.55
CA ARG A 181 -12.38 6.10 -12.90
C ARG A 181 -10.95 6.48 -13.26
N VAL A 182 -10.24 7.13 -12.34
CA VAL A 182 -8.85 7.54 -12.56
C VAL A 182 -7.93 6.31 -12.63
N ALA A 183 -8.27 5.22 -11.94
CA ALA A 183 -7.50 3.97 -11.99
C ALA A 183 -7.31 3.43 -13.42
N TYR A 184 -8.31 3.55 -14.30
CA TYR A 184 -8.16 3.14 -15.70
C TYR A 184 -7.07 3.93 -16.43
N LEU A 185 -7.17 5.26 -16.36
CA LEU A 185 -6.20 6.16 -17.00
C LEU A 185 -4.81 5.96 -16.41
N LYS A 186 -4.72 5.89 -15.08
CA LYS A 186 -3.47 5.65 -14.35
C LYS A 186 -2.81 4.35 -14.79
N ASP A 187 -3.52 3.22 -14.79
CA ASP A 187 -2.92 1.92 -15.11
C ASP A 187 -2.43 1.88 -16.55
N ALA A 188 -3.17 2.48 -17.49
CA ALA A 188 -2.72 2.62 -18.88
C ALA A 188 -1.44 3.47 -18.97
N LEU A 189 -1.42 4.64 -18.32
CA LEU A 189 -0.24 5.52 -18.26
C LEU A 189 0.95 4.83 -17.60
N MET A 190 0.71 4.04 -16.55
CA MET A 190 1.75 3.28 -15.85
C MET A 190 2.41 2.27 -16.78
N ILE A 191 1.62 1.48 -17.51
CA ILE A 191 2.15 0.50 -18.47
C ILE A 191 2.97 1.21 -19.55
N VAL A 192 2.43 2.30 -20.13
CA VAL A 192 3.15 3.10 -21.13
C VAL A 192 4.46 3.65 -20.57
N GLY A 193 4.44 4.25 -19.38
CA GLY A 193 5.62 4.81 -18.73
C GLY A 193 6.69 3.75 -18.43
N LEU A 194 6.28 2.58 -17.95
CA LEU A 194 7.19 1.45 -17.72
C LEU A 194 7.80 0.94 -19.03
N VAL A 195 7.01 0.76 -20.09
CA VAL A 195 7.51 0.32 -21.40
C VAL A 195 8.47 1.35 -22.00
N VAL A 196 8.14 2.65 -21.93
CA VAL A 196 9.03 3.73 -22.38
C VAL A 196 10.36 3.70 -21.63
N LEU A 197 10.31 3.58 -20.30
CA LEU A 197 11.51 3.52 -19.47
C LEU A 197 12.35 2.27 -19.78
N PHE A 198 11.70 1.13 -19.96
CA PHE A 198 12.32 -0.13 -20.34
C PHE A 198 13.06 -0.03 -21.68
N ILE A 199 12.44 0.58 -22.70
CA ILE A 199 13.07 0.80 -24.00
C ILE A 199 14.27 1.74 -23.87
N GLY A 200 14.12 2.86 -23.16
CA GLY A 200 15.21 3.81 -22.93
C GLY A 200 16.43 3.15 -22.28
N VAL A 201 16.21 2.36 -21.24
CA VAL A 201 17.28 1.58 -20.58
C VAL A 201 17.89 0.55 -21.53
N THR A 202 17.06 -0.24 -22.22
CA THR A 202 17.54 -1.32 -23.09
C THR A 202 18.44 -0.81 -24.23
N VAL A 203 18.11 0.35 -24.81
CA VAL A 203 18.91 0.97 -25.88
C VAL A 203 20.18 1.61 -25.33
N SER A 204 20.19 2.01 -24.05
CA SER A 204 21.33 2.69 -23.42
C SER A 204 22.40 1.74 -22.89
N VAL A 205 22.08 0.45 -22.74
CA VAL A 205 23.04 -0.58 -22.32
C VAL A 205 23.58 -1.34 -23.52
N LYS A 206 24.91 -1.47 -23.59
CA LYS A 206 25.57 -2.27 -24.64
C LYS A 206 25.11 -3.73 -24.58
N GLY A 207 24.71 -4.30 -25.72
CA GLY A 207 24.19 -5.67 -25.78
C GLY A 207 22.76 -5.83 -25.24
N GLY A 208 22.05 -4.73 -24.98
CA GLY A 208 20.69 -4.73 -24.44
C GLY A 208 20.62 -5.37 -23.05
N ILE A 209 19.52 -6.08 -22.78
CA ILE A 209 19.29 -6.71 -21.47
C ILE A 209 20.24 -7.90 -21.24
N GLY A 210 20.60 -8.64 -22.30
CA GLY A 210 21.59 -9.71 -22.19
C GLY A 210 22.94 -9.16 -21.73
N GLY A 211 23.44 -8.14 -22.45
CA GLY A 211 24.70 -7.46 -22.10
C GLY A 211 24.67 -6.76 -20.73
N LEU A 212 23.52 -6.25 -20.30
CA LEU A 212 23.31 -5.74 -18.93
C LEU A 212 23.66 -6.80 -17.89
N PHE A 213 23.02 -7.97 -17.97
CA PHE A 213 23.21 -9.03 -16.98
C PHE A 213 24.56 -9.74 -17.11
N GLU A 214 25.14 -9.81 -18.31
CA GLU A 214 26.52 -10.26 -18.49
C GLU A 214 27.50 -9.32 -17.77
N THR A 215 27.37 -8.01 -18.00
CA THR A 215 28.24 -7.01 -17.35
C THR A 215 28.05 -7.03 -15.83
N VAL A 216 26.81 -7.13 -15.33
CA VAL A 216 26.54 -7.24 -13.89
C VAL A 216 27.11 -8.52 -13.30
N ARG A 217 27.00 -9.67 -13.99
CA ARG A 217 27.60 -10.93 -13.54
C ARG A 217 29.12 -10.80 -13.40
N ASP A 218 29.76 -10.15 -14.36
CA ASP A 218 31.21 -10.09 -14.43
C ASP A 218 31.80 -9.02 -13.47
N SER A 219 31.07 -7.94 -13.20
CA SER A 219 31.55 -6.82 -12.37
C SER A 219 30.95 -6.74 -10.95
N HIS A 220 29.73 -7.25 -10.74
CA HIS A 220 28.98 -7.20 -9.49
C HIS A 220 28.25 -8.52 -9.19
N PRO A 221 28.93 -9.69 -9.21
CA PRO A 221 28.30 -11.01 -9.06
C PRO A 221 27.51 -11.16 -7.75
N GLN A 222 27.92 -10.47 -6.69
CA GLN A 222 27.25 -10.47 -5.39
C GLN A 222 25.79 -10.01 -5.47
N LEU A 223 25.46 -9.08 -6.39
CA LEU A 223 24.11 -8.55 -6.60
C LEU A 223 23.19 -9.54 -7.34
N LEU A 224 23.73 -10.63 -7.89
CA LEU A 224 22.96 -11.73 -8.45
C LEU A 224 22.69 -12.85 -7.43
N THR A 225 23.16 -12.68 -6.20
CA THR A 225 22.97 -13.62 -5.08
C THR A 225 22.30 -12.90 -3.91
N LEU A 226 21.73 -13.66 -2.98
CA LEU A 226 21.14 -13.12 -1.74
C LEU A 226 22.19 -12.99 -0.62
N ASN A 227 23.39 -12.50 -0.96
CA ASN A 227 24.50 -12.30 -0.02
C ASN A 227 24.91 -10.83 0.12
N GLN A 228 24.16 -9.92 -0.50
CA GLN A 228 24.41 -8.50 -0.40
C GLN A 228 24.09 -8.00 1.01
N GLU A 229 24.99 -7.21 1.60
CA GLU A 229 24.81 -6.64 2.93
C GLU A 229 23.50 -5.82 2.99
N GLY A 230 22.70 -6.05 4.03
CA GLY A 230 21.37 -5.44 4.20
C GLY A 230 20.25 -6.06 3.35
N TYR A 231 20.58 -6.89 2.35
CA TYR A 231 19.65 -7.52 1.40
C TYR A 231 19.91 -9.03 1.25
N ASP A 232 20.29 -9.67 2.35
CA ASP A 232 20.64 -11.09 2.38
C ASP A 232 19.40 -12.01 2.27
N ALA A 233 19.64 -13.33 2.30
CA ALA A 233 18.58 -14.32 2.27
C ALA A 233 17.58 -14.16 3.43
N THR A 234 18.04 -13.68 4.59
CA THR A 234 17.19 -13.42 5.76
C THR A 234 16.22 -12.28 5.49
N PHE A 235 16.70 -11.14 4.98
CA PHE A 235 15.86 -10.05 4.51
C PHE A 235 14.84 -10.56 3.49
N PHE A 236 15.30 -11.28 2.46
CA PHE A 236 14.44 -11.77 1.39
C PHE A 236 13.29 -12.63 1.93
N VAL A 237 13.60 -13.66 2.71
CA VAL A 237 12.60 -14.60 3.23
C VAL A 237 11.63 -13.89 4.18
N THR A 238 12.15 -13.07 5.10
CA THR A 238 11.32 -12.41 6.11
C THR A 238 10.42 -11.34 5.49
N ALA A 239 10.93 -10.57 4.52
CA ALA A 239 10.17 -9.61 3.72
C ALA A 239 9.07 -10.30 2.88
N VAL A 240 9.35 -11.44 2.25
CA VAL A 240 8.33 -12.21 1.51
C VAL A 240 7.18 -12.64 2.43
N ILE A 241 7.52 -13.20 3.60
CA ILE A 241 6.53 -13.70 4.56
C ILE A 241 5.66 -12.55 5.08
N ILE A 242 6.26 -11.47 5.58
CA ILE A 242 5.51 -10.39 6.21
C ILE A 242 4.62 -9.64 5.22
N SER A 243 5.13 -9.36 4.01
CA SER A 243 4.36 -8.68 2.97
C SER A 243 3.27 -9.58 2.39
N GLY A 244 3.53 -10.89 2.30
CA GLY A 244 2.55 -11.92 1.92
C GLY A 244 1.39 -12.05 2.91
N ILE A 245 1.71 -12.07 4.21
CA ILE A 245 0.71 -12.06 5.29
C ILE A 245 -0.10 -10.77 5.22
N GLY A 246 0.56 -9.62 5.12
CA GLY A 246 -0.11 -8.32 5.20
C GLY A 246 -1.05 -8.06 4.04
N GLY A 247 -0.57 -8.25 2.81
CA GLY A 247 -1.41 -8.06 1.63
C GLY A 247 -2.46 -9.15 1.44
N GLY A 248 -2.10 -10.40 1.72
CA GLY A 248 -2.93 -11.58 1.41
C GLY A 248 -4.06 -11.83 2.39
N LEU A 249 -3.83 -11.58 3.69
CA LEU A 249 -4.83 -11.82 4.74
C LEU A 249 -5.75 -10.62 4.99
N GLY A 250 -5.66 -9.58 4.16
CA GLY A 250 -6.53 -8.41 4.25
C GLY A 250 -6.21 -7.52 5.45
N THR A 251 -4.94 -7.42 5.85
CA THR A 251 -4.54 -6.56 6.98
C THR A 251 -4.51 -5.08 6.61
N MET A 252 -4.27 -4.79 5.33
CA MET A 252 -4.24 -3.44 4.77
C MET A 252 -5.63 -2.79 4.75
N ALA A 253 -5.88 -1.88 5.69
CA ALA A 253 -7.22 -1.32 5.89
C ALA A 253 -7.75 -0.55 4.67
N HIS A 254 -6.88 0.11 3.88
CA HIS A 254 -7.27 0.83 2.66
C HIS A 254 -7.74 -0.09 1.53
N LEU A 255 -7.42 -1.39 1.57
CA LEU A 255 -7.89 -2.37 0.59
C LEU A 255 -9.32 -2.86 0.90
N TRP A 256 -9.85 -2.60 2.10
CA TRP A 256 -11.20 -3.02 2.45
C TRP A 256 -12.27 -2.30 1.65
N PRO A 257 -12.30 -0.96 1.51
CA PRO A 257 -13.34 -0.28 0.72
C PRO A 257 -13.43 -0.78 -0.73
N PRO A 258 -12.33 -0.95 -1.50
CA PRO A 258 -12.36 -1.59 -2.82
C PRO A 258 -12.98 -3.01 -2.83
N VAL A 259 -12.58 -3.86 -1.89
CA VAL A 259 -13.11 -5.23 -1.75
C VAL A 259 -14.61 -5.22 -1.41
N LEU A 260 -15.02 -4.33 -0.52
CA LEU A 260 -16.42 -4.16 -0.09
C LEU A 260 -17.29 -3.56 -1.20
N ALA A 261 -16.71 -2.73 -2.08
CA ALA A 261 -17.39 -2.09 -3.20
C ALA A 261 -17.68 -3.03 -4.38
N ALA A 262 -17.01 -4.19 -4.44
CA ALA A 262 -17.19 -5.17 -5.51
C ALA A 262 -18.64 -5.68 -5.61
N GLY A 263 -19.13 -5.92 -6.83
CA GLY A 263 -20.49 -6.41 -7.07
C GLY A 263 -20.71 -7.88 -6.69
N SER A 264 -19.66 -8.71 -6.67
CA SER A 264 -19.77 -10.12 -6.27
C SER A 264 -18.44 -10.70 -5.77
N GLY A 265 -18.50 -11.79 -5.00
CA GLY A 265 -17.30 -12.56 -4.62
C GLY A 265 -16.64 -13.26 -5.81
N ARG A 266 -17.42 -13.62 -6.85
CA ARG A 266 -16.90 -14.21 -8.10
C ARG A 266 -16.02 -13.21 -8.86
N ALA A 267 -16.41 -11.93 -8.87
CA ALA A 267 -15.60 -10.86 -9.45
C ALA A 267 -14.23 -10.77 -8.76
N LEU A 268 -14.21 -10.79 -7.42
CA LEU A 268 -12.96 -10.76 -6.64
C LEU A 268 -12.05 -11.97 -6.94
N ARG A 269 -12.63 -13.18 -7.02
CA ARG A 269 -11.87 -14.38 -7.41
C ARG A 269 -11.29 -14.29 -8.81
N LYS A 270 -12.10 -13.85 -9.78
CA LYS A 270 -11.62 -13.65 -11.15
C LYS A 270 -10.48 -12.64 -11.18
N ASN A 271 -10.59 -11.56 -10.40
CA ASN A 271 -9.53 -10.56 -10.35
C ASN A 271 -8.24 -11.12 -9.77
N ALA A 272 -8.30 -11.89 -8.68
CA ALA A 272 -7.13 -12.55 -8.10
C ALA A 272 -6.41 -13.49 -9.08
N VAL A 273 -7.11 -14.09 -10.05
CA VAL A 273 -6.49 -14.93 -11.09
C VAL A 273 -5.75 -14.11 -12.15
N TRP A 274 -6.24 -12.91 -12.50
CA TRP A 274 -5.68 -12.10 -13.60
C TRP A 274 -4.70 -11.01 -13.14
N LEU A 275 -4.80 -10.56 -11.89
CA LEU A 275 -3.87 -9.58 -11.31
C LEU A 275 -2.39 -10.00 -11.34
N PRO A 276 -2.00 -11.29 -11.29
CA PRO A 276 -0.62 -11.71 -11.52
C PRO A 276 -0.01 -11.22 -12.83
N LEU A 277 -0.79 -10.95 -13.88
CA LEU A 277 -0.26 -10.39 -15.13
C LEU A 277 0.38 -9.01 -14.94
N TYR A 278 -0.10 -8.22 -13.96
CA TYR A 278 0.50 -6.92 -13.64
C TYR A 278 1.89 -7.07 -13.01
N GLN A 279 2.21 -8.22 -12.42
CA GLN A 279 3.53 -8.45 -11.85
C GLN A 279 4.61 -8.62 -12.90
N ILE A 280 4.27 -9.10 -14.08
CA ILE A 280 5.24 -9.21 -15.19
C ILE A 280 5.80 -7.81 -15.49
N ALA A 281 4.95 -6.78 -15.46
CA ALA A 281 5.37 -5.40 -15.62
C ALA A 281 6.25 -4.88 -14.47
N LEU A 282 6.17 -5.46 -13.27
CA LEU A 282 7.05 -5.12 -12.13
C LEU A 282 8.48 -5.65 -12.30
N GLY A 283 8.71 -6.57 -13.24
CA GLY A 283 10.07 -6.92 -13.66
C GLY A 283 10.81 -5.73 -14.29
N ILE A 284 10.09 -4.78 -14.89
CA ILE A 284 10.72 -3.60 -15.53
C ILE A 284 11.44 -2.73 -14.49
N PRO A 285 10.82 -2.27 -13.39
CA PRO A 285 11.52 -1.54 -12.33
C PRO A 285 12.76 -2.27 -11.80
N VAL A 286 12.73 -3.60 -11.67
CA VAL A 286 13.88 -4.39 -11.25
C VAL A 286 15.02 -4.27 -12.27
N ILE A 287 14.72 -4.47 -13.56
CA ILE A 287 15.69 -4.30 -14.66
C ILE A 287 16.26 -2.89 -14.70
N VAL A 288 15.40 -1.87 -14.49
CA VAL A 288 15.81 -0.46 -14.40
C VAL A 288 16.77 -0.25 -13.24
N GLY A 289 16.51 -0.84 -12.07
CA GLY A 289 17.43 -0.78 -10.93
C GLY A 289 18.80 -1.41 -11.23
N PHE A 290 18.80 -2.57 -11.90
CA PHE A 290 20.05 -3.21 -12.36
C PHE A 290 20.82 -2.35 -13.36
N ALA A 291 20.13 -1.74 -14.32
CA ALA A 291 20.76 -0.78 -15.23
C ALA A 291 21.33 0.43 -14.50
N GLY A 292 20.70 0.83 -13.39
CA GLY A 292 21.19 1.88 -12.51
C GLY A 292 22.60 1.61 -12.01
N ILE A 293 22.94 0.35 -11.69
CA ILE A 293 24.27 -0.05 -11.20
C ILE A 293 25.38 0.35 -12.19
N LEU A 294 25.09 0.25 -13.49
CA LEU A 294 26.06 0.53 -14.55
C LEU A 294 26.03 1.98 -15.05
N LEU A 295 24.85 2.61 -15.06
CA LEU A 295 24.63 3.89 -15.73
C LEU A 295 24.54 5.08 -14.77
N VAL A 296 24.22 4.84 -13.50
CA VAL A 296 24.08 5.89 -12.47
C VAL A 296 25.33 5.93 -11.60
N LYS A 297 25.69 7.13 -11.12
CA LYS A 297 26.85 7.31 -10.25
C LYS A 297 26.72 6.46 -8.97
N PRO A 298 27.78 5.73 -8.56
CA PRO A 298 27.79 5.03 -7.28
C PRO A 298 27.43 5.95 -6.11
N GLY A 299 26.66 5.45 -5.15
CA GLY A 299 26.20 6.22 -3.99
C GLY A 299 25.03 7.18 -4.27
N SER A 300 24.47 7.18 -5.47
CA SER A 300 23.23 7.93 -5.76
C SER A 300 22.06 7.42 -4.90
N PRO A 301 21.10 8.29 -4.49
CA PRO A 301 19.96 7.86 -3.70
C PRO A 301 19.13 6.79 -4.42
N ALA A 302 18.91 5.64 -3.78
CA ALA A 302 18.21 4.50 -4.37
C ALA A 302 16.82 4.87 -4.92
N ASN A 303 16.04 5.67 -4.18
CA ASN A 303 14.69 6.08 -4.57
C ASN A 303 14.62 6.89 -5.88
N SER A 304 15.71 7.53 -6.31
CA SER A 304 15.73 8.38 -7.52
C SER A 304 16.21 7.65 -8.77
N VAL A 305 16.75 6.44 -8.66
CA VAL A 305 17.45 5.74 -9.77
C VAL A 305 16.58 5.64 -11.03
N ALA A 306 15.33 5.21 -10.90
CA ALA A 306 14.41 5.11 -12.04
C ALA A 306 14.19 6.46 -12.74
N LEU A 307 14.05 7.54 -11.95
CA LEU A 307 13.86 8.90 -12.46
C LEU A 307 15.14 9.47 -13.09
N THR A 308 16.30 9.19 -12.49
CA THR A 308 17.61 9.57 -13.02
C THR A 308 17.85 8.91 -14.37
N LEU A 309 17.60 7.60 -14.48
CA LEU A 309 17.72 6.88 -15.74
C LEU A 309 16.74 7.39 -16.79
N ALA A 310 15.49 7.70 -16.42
CA ALA A 310 14.56 8.33 -17.34
C ALA A 310 15.15 9.62 -17.94
N GLY A 311 15.71 10.50 -17.10
CA GLY A 311 16.33 11.76 -17.55
C GLY A 311 17.61 11.59 -18.38
N GLN A 312 18.35 10.49 -18.20
CA GLN A 312 19.60 10.21 -18.92
C GLN A 312 19.37 9.48 -20.25
N THR A 313 18.34 8.62 -20.31
CA THR A 313 18.15 7.68 -21.42
C THR A 313 17.04 8.09 -22.40
N LEU A 314 16.21 9.08 -22.04
CA LEU A 314 15.05 9.48 -22.83
C LEU A 314 15.12 10.95 -23.26
N PRO A 315 14.58 11.29 -24.45
CA PRO A 315 14.33 12.68 -24.82
C PRO A 315 13.30 13.31 -23.87
N GLY A 316 13.41 14.63 -23.65
CA GLY A 316 12.63 15.34 -22.62
C GLY A 316 11.11 15.11 -22.68
N TRP A 317 10.53 14.92 -23.88
CA TRP A 317 9.10 14.64 -23.98
C TRP A 317 8.70 13.26 -23.44
N LEU A 318 9.55 12.23 -23.63
CA LEU A 318 9.35 10.90 -23.05
C LEU A 318 9.62 10.90 -21.54
N VAL A 319 10.57 11.72 -21.06
CA VAL A 319 10.74 11.96 -19.62
C VAL A 319 9.43 12.51 -19.01
N GLY A 320 8.76 13.43 -19.72
CA GLY A 320 7.44 13.94 -19.34
C GLY A 320 6.39 12.83 -19.23
N VAL A 321 6.32 11.92 -20.21
CA VAL A 321 5.40 10.76 -20.18
C VAL A 321 5.66 9.87 -18.97
N VAL A 322 6.93 9.54 -18.69
CA VAL A 322 7.33 8.75 -17.52
C VAL A 322 6.98 9.46 -16.22
N ALA A 323 7.20 10.79 -16.14
CA ALA A 323 6.83 11.58 -14.99
C ALA A 323 5.32 11.61 -14.75
N VAL A 324 4.49 11.73 -15.79
CA VAL A 324 3.02 11.65 -15.68
C VAL A 324 2.59 10.27 -15.18
N ALA A 325 3.17 9.20 -15.73
CA ALA A 325 2.89 7.83 -15.32
C ALA A 325 3.22 7.62 -13.83
N ALA A 326 4.44 7.99 -13.41
CA ALA A 326 4.88 7.88 -12.03
C ALA A 326 4.03 8.75 -11.09
N ALA A 327 3.66 9.98 -11.51
CA ALA A 327 2.83 10.88 -10.71
C ALA A 327 1.42 10.32 -10.50
N SER A 328 0.85 9.70 -11.53
CA SER A 328 -0.44 9.02 -11.44
C SER A 328 -0.39 7.83 -10.47
N ALA A 329 0.71 7.07 -10.48
CA ALA A 329 0.96 5.95 -9.58
C ALA A 329 1.18 6.37 -8.12
N ALA A 330 1.58 7.63 -7.88
CA ALA A 330 1.60 8.20 -6.53
C ALA A 330 0.22 8.67 -6.08
N MET A 331 -0.47 9.42 -6.94
CA MET A 331 -1.70 10.13 -6.58
C MET A 331 -2.88 9.20 -6.28
N VAL A 332 -3.12 8.18 -7.11
CA VAL A 332 -4.32 7.32 -6.94
C VAL A 332 -4.22 6.41 -5.71
N PRO A 333 -3.09 5.73 -5.44
CA PRO A 333 -2.93 5.01 -4.18
C PRO A 333 -2.96 5.93 -2.96
N SER A 334 -2.40 7.15 -3.05
CA SER A 334 -2.55 8.16 -1.98
C SER A 334 -4.02 8.41 -1.66
N ALA A 335 -4.85 8.57 -2.68
CA ALA A 335 -6.28 8.78 -2.51
C ALA A 335 -6.97 7.60 -1.81
N ALA A 336 -6.66 6.36 -2.19
CA ALA A 336 -7.21 5.17 -1.56
C ALA A 336 -6.76 5.02 -0.09
N ILE A 337 -5.47 5.27 0.19
CA ILE A 337 -4.92 5.23 1.56
C ILE A 337 -5.59 6.28 2.44
N VAL A 338 -5.73 7.52 1.95
CA VAL A 338 -6.39 8.62 2.67
C VAL A 338 -7.85 8.29 2.95
N VAL A 339 -8.58 7.73 1.98
CA VAL A 339 -9.96 7.24 2.18
C VAL A 339 -10.01 6.15 3.26
N GLY A 340 -9.04 5.24 3.26
CA GLY A 340 -8.89 4.20 4.28
C GLY A 340 -8.72 4.81 5.68
N ILE A 341 -7.74 5.69 5.86
CA ILE A 341 -7.46 6.37 7.13
C ILE A 341 -8.67 7.19 7.59
N SER A 342 -9.21 8.03 6.71
CA SER A 342 -10.30 8.94 7.06
C SER A 342 -11.58 8.19 7.44
N SER A 343 -11.87 7.07 6.76
CA SER A 343 -13.03 6.25 7.06
C SER A 343 -12.87 5.54 8.41
N LEU A 344 -11.68 5.01 8.72
CA LEU A 344 -11.41 4.41 10.04
C LEU A 344 -11.60 5.44 11.17
N LEU A 345 -11.01 6.62 11.04
CA LEU A 345 -11.07 7.65 12.08
C LEU A 345 -12.49 8.20 12.24
N SER A 346 -13.12 8.61 11.14
CA SER A 346 -14.44 9.23 11.21
C SER A 346 -15.52 8.27 11.67
N ARG A 347 -15.54 7.03 11.14
CA ARG A 347 -16.62 6.07 11.42
C ARG A 347 -16.43 5.33 12.73
N ASN A 348 -15.21 4.93 13.06
CA ASN A 348 -14.97 4.03 14.19
C ASN A 348 -14.46 4.75 15.44
N LEU A 349 -13.83 5.93 15.31
CA LEU A 349 -13.30 6.67 16.45
C LEU A 349 -14.14 7.92 16.80
N LEU A 350 -14.46 8.73 15.79
CA LEU A 350 -15.15 10.03 15.95
C LEU A 350 -16.64 9.98 15.57
N SER A 351 -17.24 8.79 15.63
CA SER A 351 -18.60 8.49 15.14
C SER A 351 -19.60 9.61 15.47
N ALA A 352 -20.19 10.22 14.44
CA ALA A 352 -21.19 11.27 14.56
C ALA A 352 -22.61 10.72 14.40
N ARG A 353 -23.58 11.36 15.06
CA ARG A 353 -24.99 10.91 15.05
C ARG A 353 -25.69 11.11 13.70
N ASN A 354 -25.28 12.10 12.90
CA ASN A 354 -25.94 12.47 11.65
C ASN A 354 -25.00 12.28 10.45
N GLU A 355 -25.53 11.80 9.32
CA GLU A 355 -24.73 11.49 8.12
C GLU A 355 -23.97 12.69 7.54
N ARG A 356 -24.58 13.88 7.55
CA ARG A 356 -23.92 15.11 7.09
C ARG A 356 -22.71 15.47 7.95
N THR A 357 -22.86 15.35 9.27
CA THR A 357 -21.76 15.59 10.22
C THR A 357 -20.69 14.53 10.06
N GLN A 358 -21.10 13.27 9.90
CA GLN A 358 -20.20 12.15 9.65
C GLN A 358 -19.32 12.38 8.41
N LEU A 359 -19.91 12.86 7.30
CA LEU A 359 -19.17 13.17 6.07
C LEU A 359 -18.22 14.36 6.26
N ARG A 360 -18.63 15.39 7.01
CA ARG A 360 -17.76 16.54 7.35
C ARG A 360 -16.58 16.10 8.22
N THR A 361 -16.82 15.27 9.24
CA THR A 361 -15.75 14.69 10.07
C THR A 361 -14.79 13.86 9.22
N ASN A 362 -15.31 13.04 8.30
CA ASN A 362 -14.49 12.30 7.35
C ASN A 362 -13.61 13.23 6.49
N HIS A 363 -14.16 14.32 5.96
CA HIS A 363 -13.39 15.29 5.19
C HIS A 363 -12.31 15.99 6.02
N LEU A 364 -12.57 16.28 7.30
CA LEU A 364 -11.55 16.82 8.19
C LEU A 364 -10.43 15.79 8.44
N CYS A 365 -10.77 14.51 8.63
CA CYS A 365 -9.79 13.43 8.75
C CYS A 365 -8.96 13.25 7.48
N VAL A 366 -9.55 13.43 6.29
CA VAL A 366 -8.82 13.42 5.01
C VAL A 366 -7.71 14.50 5.01
N VAL A 367 -8.07 15.73 5.37
CA VAL A 367 -7.11 16.86 5.41
C VAL A 367 -6.03 16.61 6.47
N ALA A 368 -6.43 16.19 7.67
CA ALA A 368 -5.50 15.94 8.77
C ALA A 368 -4.50 14.81 8.45
N ALA A 369 -4.96 13.69 7.89
CA ALA A 369 -4.10 12.57 7.52
C ALA A 369 -3.10 12.95 6.42
N ALA A 370 -3.57 13.66 5.39
CA ALA A 370 -2.71 14.12 4.30
C ALA A 370 -1.69 15.17 4.77
N ALA A 371 -2.09 16.11 5.63
CA ALA A 371 -1.19 17.10 6.21
C ALA A 371 -0.12 16.44 7.10
N LEU A 372 -0.49 15.48 7.94
CA LEU A 372 0.45 14.75 8.78
C LEU A 372 1.46 13.96 7.94
N ALA A 373 0.99 13.24 6.91
CA ALA A 373 1.88 12.50 6.01
C ALA A 373 2.81 13.42 5.20
N LEU A 374 2.33 14.62 4.81
CA LEU A 374 3.16 15.64 4.18
C LEU A 374 4.24 16.16 5.14
N VAL A 375 3.90 16.46 6.39
CA VAL A 375 4.87 16.89 7.41
C VAL A 375 5.92 15.80 7.63
N LEU A 376 5.51 14.53 7.75
CA LEU A 376 6.44 13.41 7.87
C LEU A 376 7.34 13.29 6.63
N GLY A 377 6.77 13.44 5.43
CA GLY A 377 7.51 13.38 4.17
C GLY A 377 8.57 14.49 4.04
N LEU A 378 8.28 15.68 4.57
CA LEU A 378 9.21 16.83 4.56
C LEU A 378 10.26 16.77 5.67
N THR A 379 9.92 16.24 6.85
CA THR A 379 10.78 16.28 8.05
C THR A 379 11.57 15.00 8.30
N ARG A 380 11.08 13.85 7.82
CA ARG A 380 11.63 12.51 8.04
C ARG A 380 11.66 11.72 6.72
N PRO A 381 12.37 12.18 5.68
CA PRO A 381 12.50 11.41 4.45
C PRO A 381 13.22 10.08 4.75
N GLY A 382 12.64 8.97 4.30
CA GLY A 382 13.20 7.63 4.45
C GLY A 382 13.25 6.90 3.12
N LEU A 383 13.87 5.71 3.10
CA LEU A 383 13.75 4.83 1.94
C LEU A 383 12.28 4.42 1.77
N LEU A 384 11.82 4.40 0.51
CA LEU A 384 10.42 4.03 0.24
C LEU A 384 10.14 2.58 0.65
N SER A 385 11.14 1.70 0.55
CA SER A 385 11.08 0.32 1.03
C SER A 385 10.75 0.23 2.51
N ASP A 386 11.46 1.00 3.33
CA ASP A 386 11.39 0.89 4.79
C ASP A 386 10.05 1.39 5.30
N LEU A 387 9.54 2.47 4.70
CA LEU A 387 8.19 2.97 4.98
C LEU A 387 7.12 1.92 4.67
N LEU A 388 7.27 1.18 3.57
CA LEU A 388 6.35 0.12 3.19
C LEU A 388 6.45 -1.09 4.13
N LEU A 389 7.67 -1.55 4.45
CA LEU A 389 7.89 -2.67 5.36
C LEU A 389 7.39 -2.34 6.77
N LEU A 390 7.58 -1.12 7.26
CA LEU A 390 7.00 -0.65 8.53
C LEU A 390 5.46 -0.71 8.51
N THR A 391 4.83 -0.29 7.40
CA THR A 391 3.38 -0.44 7.22
C THR A 391 2.95 -1.90 7.26
N TYR A 392 3.68 -2.80 6.57
CA TYR A 392 3.42 -4.23 6.65
C TYR A 392 3.54 -4.75 8.07
N GLY A 393 4.66 -4.47 8.75
CA GLY A 393 4.94 -4.97 10.09
C GLY A 393 3.90 -4.56 11.12
N GLY A 394 3.37 -3.33 11.05
CA GLY A 394 2.33 -2.87 11.96
C GLY A 394 0.96 -3.45 11.68
N LEU A 395 0.57 -3.54 10.40
CA LEU A 395 -0.76 -4.02 10.03
C LEU A 395 -0.86 -5.55 10.10
N THR A 396 0.23 -6.29 9.90
CA THR A 396 0.25 -7.76 10.05
C THR A 396 -0.06 -8.22 11.46
N GLN A 397 0.08 -7.35 12.47
CA GLN A 397 -0.37 -7.63 13.84
C GLN A 397 -1.88 -7.88 13.93
N LEU A 398 -2.65 -7.43 12.94
CA LEU A 398 -4.08 -7.70 12.83
C LEU A 398 -4.38 -9.09 12.23
N ALA A 399 -3.41 -9.73 11.57
CA ALA A 399 -3.61 -10.95 10.79
C ALA A 399 -4.21 -12.11 11.59
N PRO A 400 -3.72 -12.45 12.81
CA PRO A 400 -4.27 -13.58 13.57
C PRO A 400 -5.77 -13.41 13.84
N ALA A 401 -6.16 -12.20 14.25
CA ALA A 401 -7.55 -11.87 14.53
C ALA A 401 -8.41 -11.76 13.24
N ILE A 402 -7.84 -11.34 12.10
CA ILE A 402 -8.58 -11.37 10.83
C ILE A 402 -8.87 -12.80 10.40
N VAL A 403 -7.86 -13.67 10.41
CA VAL A 403 -8.01 -15.08 10.02
C VAL A 403 -9.07 -15.78 10.88
N MET A 404 -9.02 -15.59 12.19
CA MET A 404 -10.00 -16.16 13.12
C MET A 404 -11.39 -15.54 12.97
N GLY A 405 -11.48 -14.25 12.60
CA GLY A 405 -12.75 -13.56 12.36
C GLY A 405 -13.42 -13.93 11.02
N LEU A 406 -12.63 -14.30 10.00
CA LEU A 406 -13.12 -14.70 8.67
C LEU A 406 -13.78 -16.09 8.69
N ALA A 407 -13.39 -16.95 9.64
CA ALA A 407 -13.99 -18.27 9.85
C ALA A 407 -15.53 -18.20 9.98
N LYS A 408 -16.23 -19.31 9.73
CA LYS A 408 -17.70 -19.36 9.87
C LYS A 408 -18.12 -19.04 11.31
N LYS A 409 -17.46 -19.68 12.28
CA LYS A 409 -17.64 -19.45 13.72
C LYS A 409 -16.34 -18.87 14.27
N VAL A 410 -16.43 -17.73 14.97
CA VAL A 410 -15.25 -17.11 15.61
C VAL A 410 -14.93 -17.91 16.86
N ARG A 411 -13.70 -18.43 16.96
CA ARG A 411 -13.23 -19.22 18.10
C ARG A 411 -12.24 -18.48 19.00
N LEU A 412 -11.93 -17.24 18.62
CA LEU A 412 -11.04 -16.33 19.33
C LEU A 412 -11.89 -15.23 19.98
N ASP A 413 -11.70 -15.01 21.27
CA ASP A 413 -12.43 -13.98 22.00
C ASP A 413 -11.81 -12.59 21.78
N ALA A 414 -12.59 -11.54 22.04
CA ALA A 414 -12.16 -10.16 21.78
C ALA A 414 -10.95 -9.74 22.63
N VAL A 415 -10.90 -10.17 23.89
CA VAL A 415 -9.83 -9.80 24.84
C VAL A 415 -8.49 -10.43 24.42
N PRO A 416 -8.38 -11.74 24.15
CA PRO A 416 -7.15 -12.34 23.61
C PRO A 416 -6.68 -11.72 22.29
N ALA A 417 -7.61 -11.40 21.37
CA ALA A 417 -7.28 -10.71 20.13
C ALA A 417 -6.70 -9.31 20.39
N LEU A 418 -7.32 -8.55 21.30
CA LEU A 418 -6.87 -7.22 21.68
C LEU A 418 -5.47 -7.25 22.30
N LEU A 419 -5.24 -8.16 23.26
CA LEU A 419 -3.95 -8.29 23.94
C LEU A 419 -2.84 -8.64 22.94
N GLY A 420 -3.07 -9.60 22.04
CA GLY A 420 -2.08 -9.94 21.01
C GLY A 420 -1.74 -8.77 20.09
N ILE A 421 -2.75 -8.05 19.59
CA ILE A 421 -2.55 -6.86 18.75
C ILE A 421 -1.71 -5.80 19.48
N LEU A 422 -2.07 -5.48 20.73
CA LEU A 422 -1.34 -4.48 21.51
C LEU A 422 0.10 -4.91 21.81
N THR A 423 0.31 -6.19 22.14
CA THR A 423 1.67 -6.73 22.34
C THR A 423 2.48 -6.66 21.07
N GLY A 424 1.94 -7.12 19.93
CA GLY A 424 2.65 -7.09 18.65
C GLY A 424 3.00 -5.66 18.23
N VAL A 425 2.04 -4.74 18.29
CA VAL A 425 2.29 -3.33 17.98
C VAL A 425 3.31 -2.71 18.94
N GLY A 426 3.20 -3.00 20.25
CA GLY A 426 4.15 -2.50 21.24
C GLY A 426 5.58 -2.99 21.01
N VAL A 427 5.75 -4.29 20.74
CA VAL A 427 7.05 -4.88 20.40
C VAL A 427 7.61 -4.29 19.11
N LEU A 428 6.79 -4.13 18.07
CA LEU A 428 7.23 -3.50 16.83
C LEU A 428 7.74 -2.07 17.06
N ILE A 429 7.01 -1.26 17.81
CA ILE A 429 7.40 0.12 18.12
C ILE A 429 8.73 0.12 18.89
N TRP A 430 8.87 -0.76 19.88
CA TRP A 430 10.10 -0.89 20.64
C TRP A 430 11.29 -1.32 19.77
N LEU A 431 11.13 -2.30 18.88
CA LEU A 431 12.18 -2.71 17.96
C LEU A 431 12.56 -1.60 16.97
N THR A 432 11.56 -0.93 16.40
CA THR A 432 11.76 0.08 15.33
C THR A 432 12.36 1.38 15.87
N PHE A 433 11.92 1.85 17.05
CA PHE A 433 12.32 3.15 17.60
C PHE A 433 13.25 3.05 18.81
N GLY A 434 13.41 1.87 19.40
CA GLY A 434 14.30 1.63 20.55
C GLY A 434 15.76 1.41 20.17
N GLY A 435 16.11 1.42 18.87
CA GLY A 435 17.48 1.20 18.40
C GLY A 435 17.99 -0.23 18.60
N VAL A 436 17.08 -1.20 18.62
CA VAL A 436 17.42 -2.62 18.76
C VAL A 436 17.90 -3.14 17.40
N ASP A 437 19.15 -3.60 17.34
CA ASP A 437 19.68 -4.25 16.14
C ASP A 437 19.13 -5.67 16.02
N VAL A 438 18.30 -5.89 15.01
CA VAL A 438 17.74 -7.20 14.66
C VAL A 438 18.36 -7.78 13.39
N GLY A 439 19.46 -7.18 12.91
CA GLY A 439 20.07 -7.48 11.63
C GLY A 439 19.11 -7.22 10.48
N THR A 440 19.03 -8.18 9.56
CA THR A 440 18.22 -8.13 8.34
C THR A 440 16.82 -8.74 8.49
N VAL A 441 16.45 -9.19 9.70
CA VAL A 441 15.14 -9.78 9.97
C VAL A 441 14.09 -8.67 10.02
N ASP A 442 12.98 -8.85 9.31
CA ASP A 442 11.85 -7.92 9.38
C ASP A 442 11.29 -7.79 10.83
N THR A 443 11.30 -6.57 11.36
CA THR A 443 10.86 -6.26 12.73
C THR A 443 9.38 -6.61 12.97
N GLY A 444 8.55 -6.51 11.93
CA GLY A 444 7.14 -6.88 11.96
C GLY A 444 6.93 -8.38 12.14
N LEU A 445 7.78 -9.19 11.52
CA LEU A 445 7.74 -10.65 11.68
C LEU A 445 8.16 -11.05 13.09
N ILE A 446 9.22 -10.44 13.64
CA ILE A 446 9.63 -10.66 15.04
C ILE A 446 8.48 -10.29 15.98
N ALA A 447 7.84 -9.13 15.75
CA ALA A 447 6.72 -8.65 16.56
C ALA A 447 5.45 -9.51 16.46
N LEU A 448 5.26 -10.23 15.35
CA LEU A 448 4.13 -11.14 15.16
C LEU A 448 4.21 -12.38 16.06
N ALA A 449 5.41 -12.86 16.40
CA ALA A 449 5.58 -14.00 17.31
C ALA A 449 5.00 -13.76 18.72
N PRO A 450 5.35 -12.69 19.46
CA PRO A 450 4.77 -12.42 20.77
C PRO A 450 3.27 -12.09 20.69
N ASN A 451 2.80 -11.49 19.59
CA ASN A 451 1.36 -11.34 19.33
C ASN A 451 0.65 -12.70 19.34
N LEU A 452 1.13 -13.66 18.54
CA LEU A 452 0.58 -15.01 18.47
C LEU A 452 0.62 -15.73 19.83
N VAL A 453 1.75 -15.64 20.54
CA VAL A 453 1.92 -16.26 21.86
C VAL A 453 0.92 -15.67 22.86
N VAL A 454 0.83 -14.34 22.97
CA VAL A 454 -0.10 -13.68 23.89
C VAL A 454 -1.55 -13.97 23.53
N THR A 455 -1.92 -13.93 22.25
CA THR A 455 -3.26 -14.32 21.79
C THR A 455 -3.59 -15.76 22.19
N ALA A 456 -2.68 -16.71 21.99
CA ALA A 456 -2.89 -18.11 22.31
C ALA A 456 -3.04 -18.33 23.83
N VAL A 457 -2.11 -17.81 24.63
CA VAL A 457 -2.13 -17.93 26.10
C VAL A 457 -3.38 -17.28 26.68
N ALA A 458 -3.72 -16.05 26.26
CA ALA A 458 -4.92 -15.37 26.74
C ALA A 458 -6.20 -16.14 26.35
N GLN A 459 -6.27 -16.74 25.16
CA GLN A 459 -7.42 -17.54 24.76
C GLN A 459 -7.54 -18.82 25.60
N LEU A 460 -6.42 -19.46 25.96
CA LEU A 460 -6.43 -20.62 26.86
C LEU A 460 -6.94 -20.26 28.25
N VAL A 461 -6.54 -19.12 28.79
CA VAL A 461 -7.00 -18.61 30.10
C VAL A 461 -8.50 -18.29 30.08
N VAL A 462 -9.00 -17.67 29.01
CA VAL A 462 -10.44 -17.39 28.89
C VAL A 462 -11.25 -18.68 28.84
N ARG A 463 -10.76 -19.70 28.10
CA ARG A 463 -11.43 -21.01 28.00
C ARG A 463 -11.40 -21.82 29.29
N SER A 464 -10.30 -21.78 30.05
CA SER A 464 -10.23 -22.52 31.33
C SER A 464 -11.20 -21.94 32.35
N ARG A 465 -11.37 -20.61 32.37
CA ARG A 465 -12.34 -19.93 33.25
C ARG A 465 -13.79 -20.21 32.87
N SER A 466 -14.10 -20.32 31.58
CA SER A 466 -15.47 -20.64 31.16
C SER A 466 -15.86 -22.08 31.44
N LEU A 467 -14.91 -23.02 31.39
CA LEU A 467 -15.13 -24.42 31.79
C LEU A 467 -15.30 -24.58 33.30
N ALA A 468 -14.52 -23.83 34.11
CA ALA A 468 -14.63 -23.86 35.57
C ALA A 468 -15.93 -23.20 36.11
N ALA A 469 -16.59 -22.35 35.31
CA ALA A 469 -17.81 -21.65 35.68
C ALA A 469 -19.11 -22.43 35.41
N VAL A 470 -19.04 -23.66 34.87
CA VAL A 470 -20.20 -24.56 34.78
C VAL A 470 -20.38 -25.21 36.15
N PRO A 471 -21.45 -24.92 36.92
CA PRO A 471 -21.68 -25.59 38.20
C PRO A 471 -21.85 -27.09 37.95
N ALA A 472 -21.20 -27.90 38.77
CA ALA A 472 -21.48 -29.31 38.89
C ALA A 472 -22.85 -29.48 39.59
N GLU A 473 -23.95 -29.27 38.86
CA GLU A 473 -25.28 -29.71 39.27
C GLU A 473 -25.91 -30.46 38.08
N VAL A 474 -25.81 -31.80 38.12
CA VAL A 474 -26.90 -32.74 38.45
C VAL A 474 -26.33 -34.14 38.26
N ASN A 475 -26.08 -34.83 39.38
CA ASN A 475 -26.36 -36.25 39.56
C ASN A 475 -26.59 -36.51 41.04
#